data_AF-A0A6J1AUM5-F1
#
_entry.id   AF-A0A6J1AUM5-F1
#
_cell.length_a   1.000
_cell.length_b   1.000
_cell.length_c   1.000
_cell.angle_alpha   90.00
_cell.angle_beta   90.00
_cell.angle_gamma   90.00
#
_symmetry.space_group_name_H-M   'P 1'
#
loop_
_entity.id
_entity.type
_entity.pdbx_description
1 polymer ?
#
loop_
_entity_poly.entity_id
_entity_poly.type
_entity_poly.pdbx_seq_one_letter_code
_entity_poly.pdbx_strand_id
1 'polypeptide(L)'
;MIGIKDLYSVLTAVVPLYVTMFLAYASVKWWNIFTPEQCAGINRFVAIFAVPLLSFEFVSRINPYKMDLLFLAADGVSKILILVVLLCWANFSKTGSLDWSITLFSLSTLPNTLVMGIPLLKSMYGDDKEYLMIQVVVLQCIIWYTLLLFLFEYRETRTSVFSKFKESSFSLPEREKENFKGTEEKLGGNCSSEDEVINVIATTPSSQQTAQNVNKIAPDQSQRFKPMVAASVEGEGKELHLFIWRCACCISPDGTGTCESVQAGQREESSGKAVASEKQGDVENASIPSSLSSAMLLKILRKVWFKLVRNPNSYSSLLGLSWALVSCRWDIKKPQIMENSVTILSSAGLGMAMFSLGLFMALQPRIIACGKKLALYGMLARFITGPALMAIASIVVGLRGTTLKVSIVQAALPQGIVPFVFSREYNLHPDVLSTAVIFGMIVSLPITVLYYILLGI
;
A
#
# COMPACT_ATOMS: atom_id res chain seq x y z
N MET A 1 4.99 28.11 -27.81
CA MET A 1 6.26 27.47 -27.38
C MET A 1 6.42 27.70 -25.90
N ILE A 2 6.87 26.68 -25.15
CA ILE A 2 7.19 26.80 -23.72
C ILE A 2 8.31 27.83 -23.57
N GLY A 3 8.06 28.91 -22.85
CA GLY A 3 9.06 29.94 -22.60
C GLY A 3 10.03 29.53 -21.49
N ILE A 4 11.12 30.28 -21.33
CA ILE A 4 12.04 30.12 -20.19
C ILE A 4 11.32 30.31 -18.85
N LYS A 5 10.32 31.21 -18.80
CA LYS A 5 9.48 31.44 -17.61
C LYS A 5 8.63 30.22 -17.24
N ASP A 6 8.15 29.50 -18.24
CA ASP A 6 7.38 28.26 -18.05
C ASP A 6 8.28 27.13 -17.54
N LEU A 7 9.45 26.98 -18.16
CA LEU A 7 10.44 26.01 -17.70
C LEU A 7 10.87 26.29 -16.26
N TYR A 8 11.08 27.56 -15.90
CA TYR A 8 11.36 27.96 -14.53
C TYR A 8 10.23 27.56 -13.57
N SER A 9 8.97 27.79 -13.95
CA SER A 9 7.80 27.43 -13.13
C SER A 9 7.67 25.93 -12.87
N VAL A 10 8.03 25.10 -13.85
CA VAL A 10 8.07 23.64 -13.65
C VAL A 10 9.27 23.23 -12.78
N LEU A 11 10.44 23.84 -13.00
CA LEU A 11 11.62 23.59 -12.19
C LEU A 11 11.42 23.99 -10.73
N THR A 12 10.76 25.12 -10.43
CA THR A 12 10.48 25.53 -9.04
C THR A 12 9.55 24.57 -8.30
N ALA A 13 8.66 23.87 -9.01
CA ALA A 13 7.83 22.81 -8.42
C ALA A 13 8.60 21.49 -8.21
N VAL A 14 9.53 21.15 -9.10
CA VAL A 14 10.18 19.84 -9.14
C VAL A 14 11.49 19.79 -8.36
N VAL A 15 12.32 20.84 -8.41
CA VAL A 15 13.63 20.90 -7.74
C VAL A 15 13.54 20.64 -6.23
N PRO A 16 12.60 21.24 -5.46
CA PRO A 16 12.47 20.97 -4.02
C PRO A 16 12.25 19.48 -3.69
N LEU A 17 11.56 18.75 -4.56
CA LEU A 17 11.35 17.30 -4.39
C LEU A 17 12.65 16.51 -4.54
N TYR A 18 13.50 16.88 -5.50
CA TYR A 18 14.82 16.25 -5.66
C TYR A 18 15.76 16.60 -4.51
N VAL A 19 15.69 17.84 -4.01
CA VAL A 19 16.48 18.26 -2.84
C VAL A 19 16.11 17.40 -1.63
N THR A 20 14.82 17.24 -1.34
CA THR A 20 14.36 16.39 -0.22
C THR A 20 14.74 14.92 -0.41
N MET A 21 14.60 14.38 -1.61
CA MET A 21 15.03 13.01 -1.94
C MET A 21 16.54 12.80 -1.80
N PHE A 22 17.35 13.76 -2.26
CA PHE A 22 18.81 13.70 -2.14
C PHE A 22 19.27 13.78 -0.69
N LEU A 23 18.67 14.67 0.12
CA LEU A 23 18.94 14.76 1.55
C LEU A 23 18.62 13.45 2.28
N ALA A 24 17.50 12.82 1.95
CA ALA A 24 17.18 11.48 2.46
C ALA A 24 18.23 10.45 2.06
N TYR A 25 18.64 10.44 0.79
CA TYR A 25 19.66 9.52 0.31
C TYR A 25 20.99 9.71 1.05
N ALA A 26 21.44 10.96 1.18
CA ALA A 26 22.65 11.34 1.91
C ALA A 26 22.60 10.93 3.38
N SER A 27 21.44 11.09 4.02
CA SER A 27 21.26 10.78 5.45
C SER A 27 21.52 9.32 5.79
N VAL A 28 21.21 8.40 4.88
CA VAL A 28 21.48 6.97 5.07
C VAL A 28 22.85 6.61 4.52
N LYS A 29 23.19 7.05 3.30
CA LYS A 29 24.39 6.56 2.60
C LYS A 29 25.70 7.14 3.13
N TRP A 30 25.69 8.39 3.55
CA TRP A 30 26.89 9.11 3.99
C TRP A 30 26.87 9.44 5.48
N TRP A 31 25.71 9.80 6.03
CA TRP A 31 25.62 10.24 7.42
C TRP A 31 25.18 9.14 8.40
N ASN A 32 24.70 7.98 7.92
CA ASN A 32 24.22 6.86 8.74
C ASN A 32 23.22 7.28 9.85
N ILE A 33 22.35 8.26 9.56
CA ILE A 33 21.40 8.82 10.53
C ILE A 33 20.22 7.87 10.78
N PHE A 34 19.73 7.21 9.72
CA PHE A 34 18.54 6.37 9.79
C PHE A 34 18.86 4.89 9.63
N THR A 35 18.22 4.06 10.45
CA THR A 35 18.22 2.60 10.31
C THR A 35 17.16 2.13 9.30
N PRO A 36 17.25 0.91 8.76
CA PRO A 36 16.24 0.36 7.86
C PRO A 36 14.83 0.32 8.46
N GLU A 37 14.73 0.02 9.76
CA GLU A 37 13.45 0.00 10.50
C GLU A 37 12.85 1.40 10.60
N GLN A 38 13.65 2.43 10.89
CA GLN A 38 13.21 3.82 10.90
C GLN A 38 12.75 4.26 9.52
N CYS A 39 13.43 3.83 8.46
CA CYS A 39 13.01 4.10 7.08
C CYS A 39 11.64 3.47 6.76
N ALA A 40 11.39 2.24 7.24
CA ALA A 40 10.10 1.59 7.11
C ALA A 40 9.01 2.32 7.92
N GLY A 41 9.33 2.77 9.14
CA GLY A 41 8.45 3.57 9.97
C GLY A 41 8.03 4.89 9.30
N ILE A 42 8.97 5.59 8.66
CA ILE A 42 8.69 6.79 7.87
C ILE A 42 7.76 6.48 6.70
N ASN A 43 8.01 5.39 5.94
CA ASN A 43 7.12 5.00 4.85
C ASN A 43 5.70 4.72 5.34
N ARG A 44 5.57 4.00 6.46
CA ARG A 44 4.29 3.65 7.05
C ARG A 44 3.54 4.89 7.55
N PHE A 45 4.23 5.85 8.15
CA PHE A 45 3.66 7.16 8.50
C PHE A 45 3.10 7.86 7.26
N VAL A 46 3.87 7.87 6.16
CA VAL A 46 3.42 8.47 4.91
C VAL A 46 2.18 7.76 4.36
N ALA A 47 2.18 6.43 4.34
CA ALA A 47 1.07 5.62 3.81
C ALA A 47 -0.23 5.75 4.63
N ILE A 48 -0.13 5.88 5.96
CA ILE A 48 -1.26 5.85 6.89
C ILE A 48 -1.81 7.23 7.23
N PHE A 49 -0.98 8.28 7.23
CA PHE A 49 -1.40 9.63 7.63
C PHE A 49 -1.28 10.65 6.50
N ALA A 50 -0.10 10.76 5.90
CA ALA A 50 0.18 11.80 4.90
C ALA A 50 -0.66 11.64 3.63
N VAL A 51 -0.60 10.46 2.99
CA VAL A 51 -1.30 10.20 1.71
C VAL A 51 -2.82 10.29 1.85
N PRO A 52 -3.45 9.76 2.92
CA PRO A 52 -4.87 9.96 3.16
C PRO A 52 -5.24 11.44 3.27
N LEU A 53 -4.53 12.22 4.08
CA LEU A 53 -4.85 13.64 4.28
C LEU A 53 -4.62 14.48 3.02
N LEU A 54 -3.56 14.15 2.28
CA LEU A 54 -3.31 14.71 0.96
C LEU A 54 -4.50 14.43 0.02
N SER A 55 -4.99 13.19 0.00
CA SER A 55 -6.16 12.81 -0.81
C SER A 55 -7.41 13.57 -0.36
N PHE A 56 -7.68 13.65 0.95
CA PHE A 56 -8.81 14.42 1.48
C PHE A 56 -8.73 15.88 1.07
N GLU A 57 -7.56 16.51 1.18
CA GLU A 57 -7.38 17.91 0.82
C GLU A 57 -7.76 18.18 -0.63
N PHE A 58 -7.19 17.42 -1.56
CA PHE A 58 -7.46 17.60 -2.99
C PHE A 58 -8.92 17.30 -3.34
N VAL A 59 -9.47 16.21 -2.81
CA VAL A 59 -10.86 15.85 -3.06
C VAL A 59 -11.82 16.89 -2.47
N SER A 60 -11.52 17.45 -1.30
CA SER A 60 -12.39 18.42 -0.62
C SER A 60 -12.46 19.79 -1.30
N ARG A 61 -11.50 20.12 -2.18
CA ARG A 61 -11.39 21.43 -2.87
C ARG A 61 -12.16 21.47 -4.20
N ILE A 62 -12.60 20.33 -4.73
CA ILE A 62 -13.22 20.29 -6.05
C ILE A 62 -14.72 20.52 -6.01
N ASN A 63 -15.29 20.96 -7.14
CA ASN A 63 -16.72 20.98 -7.35
C ASN A 63 -17.15 19.80 -8.24
N PRO A 64 -17.72 18.71 -7.66
CA PRO A 64 -18.12 17.52 -8.43
C PRO A 64 -19.18 17.80 -9.49
N TYR A 65 -19.99 18.87 -9.33
CA TYR A 65 -21.09 19.20 -10.22
C TYR A 65 -20.65 19.92 -11.49
N LYS A 66 -19.40 20.42 -11.54
CA LYS A 66 -18.85 21.16 -12.69
C LYS A 66 -17.70 20.40 -13.35
N MET A 67 -17.70 19.07 -13.32
CA MET A 67 -16.64 18.27 -13.92
C MET A 67 -16.85 18.04 -15.42
N ASP A 68 -15.76 17.95 -16.18
CA ASP A 68 -15.80 17.57 -17.59
C ASP A 68 -15.90 16.05 -17.69
N LEU A 69 -17.13 15.56 -17.81
CA LEU A 69 -17.41 14.12 -17.80
C LEU A 69 -16.80 13.39 -18.99
N LEU A 70 -16.60 14.06 -20.14
CA LEU A 70 -16.04 13.42 -21.33
C LEU A 70 -14.54 13.17 -21.14
N PHE A 71 -13.84 14.14 -20.56
CA PHE A 71 -12.43 14.01 -20.20
C PHE A 71 -12.22 12.93 -19.14
N LEU A 72 -13.06 12.91 -18.10
CA LEU A 72 -13.01 11.88 -17.06
C LEU A 72 -13.37 10.49 -17.58
N ALA A 73 -14.33 10.39 -18.51
CA ALA A 73 -14.69 9.13 -19.15
C ALA A 73 -13.53 8.59 -19.99
N ALA A 74 -12.84 9.42 -20.76
CA ALA A 74 -11.66 9.01 -21.53
C ALA A 74 -10.55 8.47 -20.61
N ASP A 75 -10.27 9.19 -19.52
CA ASP A 75 -9.33 8.73 -18.50
C ASP A 75 -9.73 7.36 -17.94
N GLY A 76 -11.01 7.20 -17.56
CA GLY A 76 -11.48 5.95 -17.01
C GLY A 76 -11.51 4.79 -17.99
N VAL A 77 -11.91 5.01 -19.23
CA VAL A 77 -11.87 4.00 -20.30
C VAL A 77 -10.45 3.54 -20.55
N SER A 78 -9.47 4.46 -20.61
CA SER A 78 -8.06 4.11 -20.82
C SER A 78 -7.55 3.15 -19.73
N LYS A 79 -7.90 3.41 -18.47
CA LYS A 79 -7.47 2.62 -17.31
C LYS A 79 -8.19 1.29 -17.21
N ILE A 80 -9.49 1.24 -17.50
CA ILE A 80 -10.23 -0.03 -17.58
C ILE A 80 -9.65 -0.90 -18.69
N LEU A 81 -9.35 -0.32 -19.85
CA LEU A 81 -8.75 -1.04 -20.97
C LEU A 81 -7.39 -1.66 -20.57
N ILE A 82 -6.51 -0.87 -19.94
CA ILE A 82 -5.23 -1.36 -19.40
C ILE A 82 -5.45 -2.50 -18.41
N LEU A 83 -6.37 -2.33 -17.47
CA LEU A 83 -6.67 -3.33 -16.44
C LEU A 83 -7.15 -4.65 -17.07
N VAL A 84 -8.08 -4.58 -18.02
CA VAL A 84 -8.60 -5.76 -18.71
C VAL A 84 -7.50 -6.48 -19.47
N VAL A 85 -6.66 -5.75 -20.22
CA VAL A 85 -5.53 -6.36 -20.95
C VAL A 85 -4.55 -7.06 -20.00
N LEU A 86 -4.21 -6.42 -18.87
CA LEU A 86 -3.29 -6.99 -17.88
C LEU A 86 -3.88 -8.18 -17.11
N LEU A 87 -5.18 -8.16 -16.82
CA LEU A 87 -5.86 -9.29 -16.18
C LEU A 87 -6.02 -10.47 -17.16
N CYS A 88 -6.33 -10.20 -18.43
CA CYS A 88 -6.33 -11.23 -19.47
C CYS A 88 -4.95 -11.85 -19.64
N TRP A 89 -3.89 -11.03 -19.67
CA TRP A 89 -2.52 -11.52 -19.72
C TRP A 89 -2.18 -12.39 -18.49
N ALA A 90 -2.54 -11.96 -17.28
CA ALA A 90 -2.31 -12.72 -16.05
C ALA A 90 -3.05 -14.07 -16.00
N ASN A 91 -4.23 -14.18 -16.60
CA ASN A 91 -5.05 -15.40 -16.54
C ASN A 91 -4.81 -16.36 -17.71
N PHE A 92 -4.52 -15.84 -18.91
CA PHE A 92 -4.41 -16.67 -20.12
C PHE A 92 -2.97 -16.89 -20.60
N SER A 93 -1.99 -16.12 -20.12
CA SER A 93 -0.59 -16.32 -20.49
C SER A 93 0.13 -17.24 -19.53
N LYS A 94 0.99 -18.12 -20.06
CA LYS A 94 1.92 -18.94 -19.26
C LYS A 94 2.95 -18.10 -18.50
N THR A 95 3.21 -16.88 -18.96
CA THR A 95 4.14 -15.92 -18.34
C THR A 95 3.44 -14.85 -17.53
N GLY A 96 2.11 -14.92 -17.41
CA GLY A 96 1.31 -13.93 -16.73
C GLY A 96 1.42 -14.06 -15.22
N SER A 97 1.55 -12.92 -14.53
CA SER A 97 1.58 -12.86 -13.07
C SER A 97 0.69 -11.75 -12.56
N LEU A 98 -0.10 -12.03 -11.53
CA LEU A 98 -0.95 -11.02 -10.88
C LEU A 98 -0.09 -9.91 -10.27
N ASP A 99 1.06 -10.26 -9.70
CA ASP A 99 1.99 -9.32 -9.07
C ASP A 99 2.51 -8.33 -10.12
N TRP A 100 2.93 -8.83 -11.29
CA TRP A 100 3.33 -7.98 -12.42
C TRP A 100 2.18 -7.19 -13.01
N SER A 101 0.96 -7.72 -13.07
CA SER A 101 -0.21 -6.97 -13.53
C SER A 101 -0.53 -5.78 -12.62
N ILE A 102 -0.40 -5.92 -11.30
CA ILE A 102 -0.58 -4.80 -10.37
C ILE A 102 0.52 -3.75 -10.59
N THR A 103 1.78 -4.17 -10.69
CA THR A 103 2.91 -3.26 -10.91
C THR A 103 2.81 -2.52 -12.24
N LEU A 104 2.48 -3.22 -13.34
CA LEU A 104 2.30 -2.61 -14.66
C LEU A 104 1.08 -1.69 -14.71
N PHE A 105 -0.02 -2.07 -14.07
CA PHE A 105 -1.19 -1.20 -13.95
C PHE A 105 -0.82 0.09 -13.24
N SER A 106 -0.17 0.00 -12.08
CA SER A 106 0.32 1.16 -11.33
C SER A 106 1.25 2.04 -12.16
N LEU A 107 2.18 1.43 -12.90
CA LEU A 107 3.17 2.12 -13.70
C LEU A 107 2.59 2.81 -14.94
N SER A 108 1.58 2.24 -15.58
CA SER A 108 0.99 2.81 -16.79
C SER A 108 -0.13 3.82 -16.51
N THR A 109 -0.78 3.74 -15.35
CA THR A 109 -2.04 4.48 -15.09
C THR A 109 -1.95 5.60 -14.06
N LEU A 110 -0.89 5.67 -13.25
CA LEU A 110 -0.85 6.58 -12.08
C LEU A 110 0.26 7.64 -12.21
N PRO A 111 0.05 8.68 -13.04
CA PRO A 111 0.98 9.79 -13.20
C PRO A 111 1.13 10.64 -11.95
N ASN A 112 2.25 11.39 -11.91
CA ASN A 112 2.45 12.55 -11.05
C ASN A 112 1.76 13.78 -11.65
N THR A 113 0.43 13.74 -11.70
CA THR A 113 -0.36 14.88 -12.15
C THR A 113 -0.34 16.04 -11.15
N LEU A 114 -0.18 15.73 -9.86
CA LEU A 114 -0.17 16.73 -8.79
C LEU A 114 1.02 17.68 -8.85
N VAL A 115 2.24 17.13 -8.78
CA VAL A 115 3.42 17.99 -8.56
C VAL A 115 4.01 18.47 -9.87
N MET A 116 4.02 17.63 -10.91
CA MET A 116 4.54 18.01 -12.23
C MET A 116 3.42 18.36 -13.20
N GLY A 117 2.34 17.57 -13.24
CA GLY A 117 1.28 17.74 -14.25
C GLY A 117 0.60 19.10 -14.23
N ILE A 118 0.15 19.56 -13.06
CA ILE A 118 -0.55 20.85 -12.94
C ILE A 118 0.34 22.02 -13.41
N PRO A 119 1.55 22.24 -12.87
CA PRO A 119 2.41 23.34 -13.34
C PRO A 119 2.76 23.23 -14.83
N LEU A 120 3.07 22.02 -15.30
CA LEU A 120 3.49 21.80 -16.69
C LEU A 120 2.35 22.07 -17.68
N LEU A 121 1.16 21.51 -17.43
CA LEU A 121 0.03 21.70 -18.34
C LEU A 121 -0.54 23.11 -18.27
N LYS A 122 -0.50 23.77 -17.11
CA LYS A 122 -0.82 25.20 -16.98
C LYS A 122 0.06 26.06 -17.87
N SER A 123 1.38 25.83 -17.83
CA SER A 123 2.32 26.53 -18.70
C SER A 123 2.14 26.22 -20.19
N MET A 124 1.71 25.01 -20.54
CA MET A 124 1.58 24.59 -21.95
C MET A 124 0.25 24.99 -22.59
N TYR A 125 -0.85 24.94 -21.83
CA TYR A 125 -2.21 25.09 -22.36
C TYR A 125 -3.02 26.22 -21.71
N GLY A 126 -2.45 26.94 -20.74
CA GLY A 126 -3.10 28.01 -20.00
C GLY A 126 -3.91 27.54 -18.80
N ASP A 127 -4.40 28.52 -18.03
CA ASP A 127 -5.08 28.32 -16.74
C ASP A 127 -6.38 27.50 -16.87
N ASP A 128 -7.06 27.59 -18.01
CA ASP A 128 -8.31 26.87 -18.27
C ASP A 128 -8.17 25.34 -18.21
N LYS A 129 -6.95 24.81 -18.39
CA LYS A 129 -6.67 23.36 -18.37
C LYS A 129 -6.15 22.84 -17.04
N GLU A 130 -5.79 23.74 -16.12
CA GLU A 130 -5.44 23.38 -14.74
C GLU A 130 -6.58 22.61 -14.07
N TYR A 131 -7.81 23.09 -14.24
CA TYR A 131 -9.00 22.48 -13.64
C TYR A 131 -9.24 21.04 -14.12
N LEU A 132 -8.93 20.70 -15.38
CA LEU A 132 -9.03 19.33 -15.89
C LEU A 132 -8.04 18.39 -15.17
N MET A 133 -6.83 18.86 -14.86
CA MET A 133 -5.84 18.06 -14.13
C MET A 133 -6.27 17.78 -12.71
N ILE A 134 -6.83 18.78 -12.03
CA ILE A 134 -7.33 18.62 -10.67
C ILE A 134 -8.48 17.59 -10.66
N GLN A 135 -9.38 17.62 -11.65
CA GLN A 135 -10.45 16.62 -11.77
C GLN A 135 -9.92 15.18 -11.89
N VAL A 136 -8.92 14.95 -12.76
CA VAL A 136 -8.32 13.62 -12.93
C VAL A 136 -7.61 13.15 -11.67
N VAL A 137 -6.89 14.05 -10.97
CA VAL A 137 -6.27 13.72 -9.67
C VAL A 137 -7.32 13.26 -8.67
N VAL A 138 -8.45 13.96 -8.58
CA VAL A 138 -9.54 13.58 -7.65
C VAL A 138 -10.10 12.21 -8.01
N LEU A 139 -10.36 11.95 -9.30
CA LEU A 139 -10.82 10.64 -9.76
C LEU A 139 -9.78 9.54 -9.44
N GLN A 140 -8.49 9.87 -9.55
CA GLN A 140 -7.38 8.99 -9.19
C GLN A 140 -7.35 8.66 -7.71
N CYS A 141 -7.57 9.64 -6.83
CA CYS A 141 -7.66 9.40 -5.38
C CYS A 141 -8.88 8.56 -4.99
N ILE A 142 -10.03 8.77 -5.64
CA ILE A 142 -11.29 8.10 -5.28
C ILE A 142 -11.35 6.68 -5.87
N ILE A 143 -11.12 6.54 -7.17
CA ILE A 143 -11.33 5.30 -7.90
C ILE A 143 -10.03 4.51 -8.00
N TRP A 144 -9.01 5.10 -8.61
CA TRP A 144 -7.83 4.34 -9.06
C TRP A 144 -6.92 3.90 -7.93
N TYR A 145 -6.71 4.74 -6.91
CA TYR A 145 -5.97 4.35 -5.71
C TYR A 145 -6.76 3.36 -4.85
N THR A 146 -8.08 3.51 -4.73
CA THR A 146 -8.92 2.52 -4.03
C THR A 146 -8.88 1.16 -4.75
N LEU A 147 -8.94 1.15 -6.09
CA LEU A 147 -8.77 -0.05 -6.89
C LEU A 147 -7.38 -0.67 -6.70
N LEU A 148 -6.32 0.14 -6.71
CA LEU A 148 -4.96 -0.35 -6.50
C LEU A 148 -4.80 -0.97 -5.10
N LEU A 149 -5.34 -0.34 -4.05
CA LEU A 149 -5.35 -0.87 -2.69
C LEU A 149 -6.17 -2.17 -2.61
N PHE A 150 -7.30 -2.24 -3.31
CA PHE A 150 -8.07 -3.48 -3.43
C PHE A 150 -7.23 -4.60 -4.06
N LEU A 151 -6.50 -4.31 -5.14
CA LEU A 151 -5.64 -5.31 -5.80
C LEU A 151 -4.50 -5.77 -4.89
N PHE A 152 -3.86 -4.86 -4.14
CA PHE A 152 -2.85 -5.22 -3.15
C PHE A 152 -3.41 -6.10 -2.04
N GLU A 153 -4.54 -5.72 -1.44
CA GLU A 153 -5.17 -6.52 -0.38
C GLU A 153 -5.71 -7.86 -0.90
N TYR A 154 -6.16 -7.90 -2.14
CA TYR A 154 -6.54 -9.13 -2.84
C TYR A 154 -5.34 -10.07 -2.99
N ARG A 155 -4.20 -9.57 -3.46
CA ARG A 155 -2.95 -10.34 -3.55
C ARG A 155 -2.57 -10.92 -2.19
N GLU A 156 -2.44 -10.08 -1.17
CA GLU A 156 -2.02 -10.50 0.19
C GLU A 156 -2.96 -11.55 0.78
N THR A 157 -4.28 -11.30 0.67
CA THR A 157 -5.29 -12.23 1.20
C THR A 157 -5.30 -13.53 0.42
N ARG A 158 -5.16 -13.48 -0.91
CA ARG A 158 -5.07 -14.65 -1.77
C ARG A 158 -3.87 -15.51 -1.41
N THR A 159 -2.67 -14.92 -1.32
CA THR A 159 -1.43 -15.62 -0.94
C THR A 159 -1.55 -16.25 0.45
N SER A 160 -2.15 -15.54 1.42
CA SER A 160 -2.38 -16.05 2.78
C SER A 160 -3.38 -17.22 2.84
N VAL A 161 -4.38 -17.24 1.96
CA VAL A 161 -5.36 -18.35 1.91
C VAL A 161 -4.73 -19.57 1.26
N PHE A 162 -3.96 -19.38 0.19
CA PHE A 162 -3.25 -20.47 -0.47
C PHE A 162 -2.17 -21.10 0.43
N SER A 163 -1.42 -20.32 1.21
CA SER A 163 -0.44 -20.86 2.14
C SER A 163 -1.09 -21.74 3.20
N LYS A 164 -2.19 -21.28 3.83
CA LYS A 164 -2.96 -22.05 4.80
C LYS A 164 -3.56 -23.32 4.21
N PHE A 165 -4.04 -23.26 2.97
CA PHE A 165 -4.57 -24.44 2.29
C PHE A 165 -3.46 -25.47 2.07
N LYS A 166 -2.27 -25.03 1.63
CA LYS A 166 -1.11 -25.91 1.44
C LYS A 166 -0.66 -26.57 2.75
N GLU A 167 -0.62 -25.82 3.85
CA GLU A 167 -0.33 -26.35 5.18
C GLU A 167 -1.39 -27.37 5.64
N SER A 168 -2.67 -27.10 5.39
CA SER A 168 -3.76 -28.04 5.70
C SER A 168 -3.70 -29.31 4.83
N SER A 169 -3.24 -29.23 3.59
CA SER A 169 -3.07 -30.40 2.71
C SER A 169 -1.87 -31.26 3.10
N PHE A 170 -0.82 -30.67 3.70
CA PHE A 170 0.40 -31.36 4.12
C PHE A 170 0.30 -31.98 5.52
N SER A 171 -0.73 -31.62 6.29
CA SER A 171 -0.98 -32.10 7.66
C SER A 171 -1.91 -33.32 7.74
N LEU A 172 -2.22 -33.98 6.62
CA LEU A 172 -2.83 -35.31 6.64
C LEU A 172 -1.77 -36.33 7.09
N PRO A 173 -1.99 -37.09 8.19
CA PRO A 173 -1.01 -38.07 8.65
C PRO A 173 -0.89 -39.20 7.63
N GLU A 174 0.35 -39.64 7.38
CA GLU A 174 0.63 -40.95 6.80
C GLU A 174 0.03 -42.04 7.68
N ARG A 175 -1.24 -42.38 7.45
CA ARG A 175 -1.87 -43.56 8.05
C ARG A 175 -3.01 -44.05 7.17
N GLU A 176 -2.66 -44.51 5.98
CA GLU A 176 -3.38 -45.54 5.23
C GLU A 176 -2.54 -45.97 4.00
N LYS A 177 -1.40 -46.60 4.29
CA LYS A 177 -0.73 -47.50 3.35
C LYS A 177 -0.40 -48.79 4.07
N GLU A 178 -1.42 -49.44 4.61
CA GLU A 178 -1.40 -50.88 4.88
C GLU A 178 -2.83 -51.31 5.21
N ASN A 179 -3.27 -52.39 4.58
CA ASN A 179 -4.59 -53.03 4.65
C ASN A 179 -5.74 -52.39 3.85
N PHE A 180 -5.76 -52.65 2.54
CA PHE A 180 -6.97 -53.22 1.94
C PHE A 180 -6.63 -54.14 0.76
N LYS A 181 -6.51 -55.44 1.05
CA LYS A 181 -6.56 -56.51 0.06
C LYS A 181 -8.02 -56.94 -0.04
N GLY A 182 -8.60 -56.72 -1.21
CA GLY A 182 -9.83 -57.30 -1.79
C GLY A 182 -10.95 -57.81 -0.88
N THR A 183 -12.18 -57.34 -1.14
CA THR A 183 -13.30 -58.15 -1.66
C THR A 183 -14.48 -57.21 -1.96
N GLU A 184 -15.13 -57.41 -3.10
CA GLU A 184 -16.35 -56.70 -3.53
C GLU A 184 -17.54 -56.99 -2.61
N GLU A 185 -18.39 -55.99 -2.34
CA GLU A 185 -19.84 -56.20 -2.19
C GLU A 185 -20.65 -54.91 -2.43
N LYS A 186 -21.77 -55.07 -3.16
CA LYS A 186 -22.78 -54.05 -3.48
C LYS A 186 -23.71 -53.82 -2.27
N LEU A 187 -24.10 -52.56 -1.99
CA LEU A 187 -25.52 -52.13 -1.93
C LEU A 187 -25.63 -50.62 -1.67
N GLY A 188 -26.65 -50.00 -2.26
CA GLY A 188 -26.91 -48.56 -2.14
C GLY A 188 -27.58 -48.13 -0.83
N GLY A 189 -27.57 -46.82 -0.59
CA GLY A 189 -28.32 -46.17 0.46
C GLY A 189 -28.07 -44.65 0.48
N ASN A 190 -29.10 -43.87 0.17
CA ASN A 190 -29.17 -42.43 0.43
C ASN A 190 -29.01 -42.15 1.93
N CYS A 191 -28.27 -41.10 2.30
CA CYS A 191 -28.77 -40.14 3.28
C CYS A 191 -28.10 -38.77 3.18
N SER A 192 -28.96 -37.78 3.34
CA SER A 192 -28.80 -36.34 3.41
C SER A 192 -28.00 -35.84 4.62
N SER A 193 -27.43 -34.65 4.46
CA SER A 193 -27.28 -33.54 5.41
C SER A 193 -27.24 -33.87 6.91
N GLU A 194 -26.16 -33.47 7.59
CA GLU A 194 -26.24 -32.66 8.82
C GLU A 194 -24.86 -32.11 9.24
N ASP A 195 -24.88 -30.89 9.76
CA ASP A 195 -23.75 -30.12 10.28
C ASP A 195 -23.17 -30.75 11.55
N GLU A 196 -21.87 -31.06 11.58
CA GLU A 196 -21.20 -31.44 12.82
C GLU A 196 -20.62 -30.20 13.53
N VAL A 197 -21.38 -29.70 14.50
CA VAL A 197 -20.94 -28.75 15.53
C VAL A 197 -20.22 -29.54 16.62
N ILE A 198 -18.90 -29.41 16.69
CA ILE A 198 -18.12 -29.99 17.80
C ILE A 198 -18.30 -29.10 19.05
N ASN A 199 -19.18 -29.53 19.95
CA ASN A 199 -19.23 -29.07 21.34
C ASN A 199 -18.10 -29.73 22.13
N VAL A 200 -17.12 -28.95 22.59
CA VAL A 200 -16.13 -29.44 23.57
C VAL A 200 -16.66 -29.17 24.97
N ILE A 201 -17.22 -30.20 25.60
CA ILE A 201 -17.53 -30.24 27.03
C ILE A 201 -16.23 -30.50 27.79
N ALA A 202 -15.78 -29.53 28.60
CA ALA A 202 -14.67 -29.72 29.51
C ALA A 202 -15.19 -30.32 30.84
N THR A 203 -14.84 -31.57 31.11
CA THR A 203 -15.04 -32.23 32.41
C THR A 203 -14.04 -31.72 33.45
N THR A 204 -14.55 -31.24 34.58
CA THR A 204 -13.79 -30.97 35.81
C THR A 204 -13.53 -32.29 36.57
N PRO A 205 -12.34 -32.50 37.15
CA PRO A 205 -12.16 -33.54 38.15
C PRO A 205 -12.53 -33.00 39.53
N SER A 206 -13.41 -33.73 40.21
CA SER A 206 -13.63 -33.64 41.64
C SER A 206 -13.03 -34.87 42.31
N SER A 207 -12.30 -34.68 43.41
CA SER A 207 -12.36 -35.60 44.56
C SER A 207 -11.71 -34.94 45.77
N GLN A 208 -12.46 -35.01 46.86
CA GLN A 208 -12.22 -34.43 48.20
C GLN A 208 -11.25 -35.29 49.02
N GLN A 209 -10.53 -34.65 49.96
CA GLN A 209 -10.31 -35.20 51.30
C GLN A 209 -10.08 -34.08 52.35
N THR A 210 -11.14 -33.83 53.12
CA THR A 210 -11.25 -33.71 54.59
C THR A 210 -10.19 -32.99 55.46
N ALA A 211 -10.64 -31.85 56.02
CA ALA A 211 -10.53 -31.34 57.41
C ALA A 211 -9.19 -31.27 58.17
N GLN A 212 -8.82 -30.07 58.67
CA GLN A 212 -8.91 -29.65 60.09
C GLN A 212 -8.30 -28.25 60.34
N ASN A 213 -8.82 -27.58 61.36
CA ASN A 213 -8.50 -26.24 61.90
C ASN A 213 -7.00 -25.94 62.10
N VAL A 214 -6.61 -24.65 62.06
CA VAL A 214 -6.19 -23.83 63.23
C VAL A 214 -5.62 -22.46 62.79
N ASN A 215 -6.05 -21.44 63.54
CA ASN A 215 -5.63 -20.03 63.63
C ASN A 215 -4.13 -19.67 63.46
N LYS A 216 -3.94 -18.40 63.04
CA LYS A 216 -3.02 -17.36 63.58
C LYS A 216 -1.58 -17.20 63.04
N ILE A 217 -1.22 -15.90 62.92
CA ILE A 217 0.11 -15.24 63.05
C ILE A 217 0.86 -14.93 61.73
N ALA A 218 1.00 -13.63 61.45
CA ALA A 218 2.21 -13.01 60.87
C ALA A 218 3.15 -12.65 62.04
N PRO A 219 4.49 -12.66 61.94
CA PRO A 219 5.22 -11.65 61.14
C PRO A 219 6.62 -12.04 60.56
N ASP A 220 7.05 -11.21 59.60
CA ASP A 220 8.39 -10.61 59.33
C ASP A 220 9.71 -11.42 59.17
N GLN A 221 10.57 -10.81 58.34
CA GLN A 221 12.05 -10.84 58.26
C GLN A 221 12.82 -11.72 57.25
N SER A 222 13.49 -10.97 56.36
CA SER A 222 14.91 -11.07 55.98
C SER A 222 15.28 -11.79 54.67
N GLN A 223 15.66 -10.97 53.68
CA GLN A 223 16.86 -11.07 52.83
C GLN A 223 16.73 -9.96 51.76
N ARG A 224 17.12 -8.71 52.03
CA ARG A 224 18.49 -8.15 51.95
C ARG A 224 19.19 -8.43 50.61
N PHE A 225 18.93 -7.57 49.62
CA PHE A 225 19.98 -7.07 48.73
C PHE A 225 19.86 -5.54 48.64
N LYS A 226 20.97 -4.86 48.96
CA LYS A 226 21.10 -3.39 48.91
C LYS A 226 21.38 -2.91 47.48
N PRO A 227 21.07 -1.63 47.17
CA PRO A 227 21.10 -1.05 45.83
C PRO A 227 22.47 -0.43 45.48
N MET A 228 22.74 -0.21 44.19
CA MET A 228 23.78 0.74 43.76
C MET A 228 23.28 1.66 42.64
N VAL A 229 22.81 2.82 43.10
CA VAL A 229 22.94 4.18 42.57
C VAL A 229 22.88 4.39 41.05
N ALA A 230 21.73 4.89 40.61
CA ALA A 230 21.62 5.76 39.45
C ALA A 230 22.16 7.16 39.81
N ALA A 231 23.03 7.72 38.96
CA ALA A 231 23.41 9.12 39.03
C ALA A 231 22.36 9.96 38.29
N SER A 232 21.78 10.89 39.04
CA SER A 232 20.82 11.92 38.65
C SER A 232 21.46 13.07 37.88
N VAL A 233 20.72 13.65 36.93
CA VAL A 233 20.68 15.11 36.72
C VAL A 233 19.21 15.53 36.57
N GLU A 234 18.85 16.53 37.36
CA GLU A 234 17.53 17.12 37.61
C GLU A 234 16.95 17.89 36.43
N GLY A 235 15.61 17.99 36.36
CA GLY A 235 14.94 19.06 35.62
C GLY A 235 13.50 18.78 35.14
N GLU A 236 12.53 19.01 36.03
CA GLU A 236 11.12 19.40 35.77
C GLU A 236 10.15 18.48 35.00
N GLY A 237 9.50 17.58 35.75
CA GLY A 237 8.05 17.63 35.98
C GLY A 237 7.07 17.47 34.81
N LYS A 238 6.77 16.22 34.40
CA LYS A 238 5.42 15.75 34.04
C LYS A 238 5.26 14.27 34.42
N GLU A 239 4.33 13.97 35.33
CA GLU A 239 3.93 12.60 35.68
C GLU A 239 3.27 11.91 34.48
N LEU A 240 3.87 10.81 34.00
CA LEU A 240 3.26 9.90 33.03
C LEU A 240 2.56 8.78 33.80
N HIS A 241 1.24 8.88 33.95
CA HIS A 241 0.42 7.78 34.43
C HIS A 241 0.34 6.69 33.36
N LEU A 242 1.15 5.64 33.53
CA LEU A 242 1.10 4.43 32.71
C LEU A 242 0.03 3.49 33.29
N PHE A 243 -1.14 3.42 32.67
CA PHE A 243 -2.16 2.42 33.00
C PHE A 243 -1.82 1.10 32.31
N ILE A 244 -1.27 0.15 33.07
CA ILE A 244 -1.09 -1.23 32.62
C ILE A 244 -2.36 -2.00 32.97
N TRP A 245 -3.08 -2.48 31.95
CA TRP A 245 -4.20 -3.39 32.12
C TRP A 245 -3.68 -4.82 32.30
N ARG A 246 -3.90 -5.41 33.47
CA ARG A 246 -3.62 -6.84 33.71
C ARG A 246 -4.83 -7.69 33.29
N CYS A 247 -4.58 -8.68 32.44
CA CYS A 247 -5.55 -9.71 32.08
C CYS A 247 -5.71 -10.73 33.22
N ALA A 248 -6.94 -11.17 33.48
CA ALA A 248 -7.31 -12.05 34.60
C ALA A 248 -6.86 -13.54 34.45
N CYS A 249 -6.10 -13.88 33.42
CA CYS A 249 -5.67 -15.28 33.16
C CYS A 249 -4.43 -15.73 33.97
N CYS A 250 -3.89 -14.90 34.86
CA CYS A 250 -2.64 -15.19 35.58
C CYS A 250 -2.88 -15.49 37.05
N ILE A 251 -3.48 -16.64 37.35
CA ILE A 251 -3.39 -17.26 38.67
C ILE A 251 -3.08 -18.75 38.46
N SER A 252 -1.82 -19.12 38.65
CA SER A 252 -1.40 -20.51 38.86
C SER A 252 -0.24 -20.53 39.87
N PRO A 253 -0.11 -21.56 40.74
CA PRO A 253 0.47 -21.43 42.07
C PRO A 253 1.99 -21.44 42.17
N ASP A 254 2.71 -21.67 41.08
CA ASP A 254 4.16 -21.80 41.09
C ASP A 254 4.80 -20.54 40.52
N GLY A 255 5.40 -19.74 41.41
CA GLY A 255 5.90 -18.37 41.18
C GLY A 255 7.06 -18.20 40.20
N THR A 256 6.99 -18.80 39.02
CA THR A 256 7.91 -18.59 37.90
C THR A 256 7.11 -18.57 36.59
N GLY A 257 6.55 -17.40 36.27
CA GLY A 257 5.86 -17.17 35.00
C GLY A 257 6.01 -15.73 34.55
N THR A 258 7.00 -15.46 33.70
CA THR A 258 7.07 -14.23 32.91
C THR A 258 6.11 -14.35 31.74
N CYS A 259 5.09 -13.49 31.67
CA CYS A 259 4.23 -13.39 30.50
C CYS A 259 4.97 -12.68 29.36
N GLU A 260 5.53 -13.44 28.42
CA GLU A 260 5.78 -12.94 27.07
C GLU A 260 4.47 -12.97 26.28
N SER A 261 3.88 -11.80 26.05
CA SER A 261 2.80 -11.64 25.08
C SER A 261 3.00 -10.37 24.27
N VAL A 262 4.01 -10.38 23.40
CA VAL A 262 4.03 -9.61 22.15
C VAL A 262 4.64 -10.52 21.10
N GLN A 263 3.83 -11.35 20.45
CA GLN A 263 4.25 -11.98 19.20
C GLN A 263 4.04 -10.97 18.07
N ALA A 264 4.86 -9.92 18.09
CA ALA A 264 5.30 -9.27 16.86
C ALA A 264 6.43 -10.17 16.35
N GLY A 265 6.23 -10.85 15.23
CA GLY A 265 7.25 -11.72 14.66
C GLY A 265 8.51 -10.92 14.33
N GLN A 266 9.53 -11.04 15.17
CA GLN A 266 10.91 -10.69 14.83
C GLN A 266 11.66 -11.97 14.48
N ARG A 267 12.34 -11.88 13.35
CA ARG A 267 13.32 -12.83 12.84
C ARG A 267 14.60 -12.58 13.65
N GLU A 268 15.10 -13.57 14.38
CA GLU A 268 16.40 -13.48 15.03
C GLU A 268 17.51 -13.54 13.97
N GLU A 269 18.31 -12.47 13.86
CA GLU A 269 19.62 -12.51 13.22
C GLU A 269 20.69 -12.67 14.30
N SER A 270 21.22 -13.89 14.42
CA SER A 270 22.48 -14.12 15.12
C SER A 270 23.65 -13.74 14.21
N SER A 271 24.40 -12.73 14.66
CA SER A 271 25.73 -12.27 14.27
C SER A 271 26.56 -13.13 13.28
N GLY A 272 26.96 -12.50 12.18
CA GLY A 272 28.31 -12.58 11.64
C GLY A 272 28.67 -13.79 10.76
N LYS A 273 28.30 -13.72 9.48
CA LYS A 273 29.11 -14.20 8.35
C LYS A 273 28.54 -13.66 7.03
N ALA A 274 29.44 -13.27 6.12
CA ALA A 274 29.16 -12.58 4.86
C ALA A 274 27.98 -13.18 4.07
N VAL A 275 26.93 -12.40 3.87
CA VAL A 275 25.77 -12.79 3.05
C VAL A 275 26.11 -12.54 1.59
N ALA A 276 26.46 -13.62 0.89
CA ALA A 276 26.33 -13.69 -0.55
C ALA A 276 24.87 -13.43 -0.92
N SER A 277 24.66 -12.64 -1.98
CA SER A 277 23.36 -12.38 -2.58
C SER A 277 22.70 -13.71 -3.00
N GLU A 278 21.81 -14.22 -2.16
CA GLU A 278 20.91 -15.30 -2.54
C GLU A 278 19.90 -14.72 -3.52
N LYS A 279 20.07 -15.12 -4.79
CA LYS A 279 19.03 -15.02 -5.80
C LYS A 279 17.79 -15.71 -5.24
N GLN A 280 16.75 -14.92 -5.00
CA GLN A 280 15.41 -15.44 -4.82
C GLN A 280 15.01 -16.12 -6.13
N GLY A 281 15.23 -17.44 -6.18
CA GLY A 281 14.89 -18.28 -7.31
C GLY A 281 13.40 -18.20 -7.56
N ASP A 282 13.05 -18.15 -8.85
CA ASP A 282 11.71 -18.17 -9.39
C ASP A 282 10.86 -19.29 -8.73
N VAL A 283 10.01 -18.91 -7.77
CA VAL A 283 8.86 -19.74 -7.35
C VAL A 283 7.63 -19.20 -8.07
N GLU A 284 7.69 -19.21 -9.40
CA GLU A 284 6.57 -18.84 -10.27
C GLU A 284 6.39 -19.92 -11.31
N ASN A 285 5.82 -21.05 -10.88
CA ASN A 285 5.16 -22.05 -11.74
C ASN A 285 4.36 -23.06 -10.90
N ALA A 286 3.64 -22.59 -9.87
CA ALA A 286 2.53 -23.35 -9.32
C ALA A 286 1.28 -22.99 -10.13
N SER A 287 0.95 -23.84 -11.10
CA SER A 287 -0.30 -23.79 -11.83
C SER A 287 -1.50 -23.68 -10.89
N ILE A 288 -2.44 -22.82 -11.28
CA ILE A 288 -3.73 -22.61 -10.64
C ILE A 288 -4.42 -23.98 -10.43
N PRO A 289 -4.83 -24.37 -9.21
CA PRO A 289 -5.87 -25.36 -9.07
C PRO A 289 -7.13 -24.74 -9.67
N SER A 290 -7.62 -25.29 -10.77
CA SER A 290 -8.75 -24.81 -11.58
C SER A 290 -10.12 -24.87 -10.89
N SER A 291 -10.15 -24.85 -9.55
CA SER A 291 -11.38 -24.70 -8.78
C SER A 291 -11.12 -23.97 -7.46
N LEU A 292 -10.79 -22.67 -7.53
CA LEU A 292 -11.26 -21.81 -6.45
C LEU A 292 -12.78 -21.86 -6.50
N SER A 293 -13.38 -22.67 -5.61
CA SER A 293 -14.83 -22.70 -5.43
C SER A 293 -15.32 -21.26 -5.30
N SER A 294 -16.42 -20.93 -5.99
CA SER A 294 -17.04 -19.59 -5.94
C SER A 294 -17.20 -19.10 -4.48
N ALA A 295 -17.47 -20.02 -3.55
CA ALA A 295 -17.53 -19.75 -2.12
C ALA A 295 -16.19 -19.28 -1.52
N MET A 296 -15.05 -19.82 -1.95
CA MET A 296 -13.72 -19.39 -1.48
C MET A 296 -13.36 -18.01 -2.03
N LEU A 297 -13.67 -17.74 -3.31
CA LEU A 297 -13.50 -16.40 -3.89
C LEU A 297 -14.36 -15.36 -3.17
N LEU A 298 -15.63 -15.68 -2.89
CA LEU A 298 -16.51 -14.78 -2.15
C LEU A 298 -15.98 -14.51 -0.73
N LYS A 299 -15.43 -15.52 -0.05
CA LYS A 299 -14.77 -15.34 1.26
C LYS A 299 -13.55 -14.42 1.17
N ILE A 300 -12.70 -14.59 0.15
CA ILE A 300 -11.55 -13.71 -0.09
C ILE A 300 -12.02 -12.28 -0.34
N LEU A 301 -12.94 -12.09 -1.30
CA LEU A 301 -13.47 -10.77 -1.66
C LEU A 301 -14.13 -10.06 -0.48
N ARG A 302 -14.93 -10.79 0.33
CA ARG A 302 -15.52 -10.25 1.55
C ARG A 302 -14.45 -9.76 2.52
N LYS A 303 -13.41 -10.55 2.76
CA LYS A 303 -12.31 -10.19 3.67
C LYS A 303 -11.53 -8.96 3.15
N VAL A 304 -11.25 -8.93 1.85
CA VAL A 304 -10.58 -7.80 1.18
C VAL A 304 -11.42 -6.53 1.29
N TRP A 305 -12.72 -6.60 1.05
CA TRP A 305 -13.64 -5.47 1.19
C TRP A 305 -13.64 -4.90 2.61
N PHE A 306 -13.72 -5.75 3.64
CA PHE A 306 -13.66 -5.29 5.03
C PHE A 306 -12.33 -4.61 5.39
N LYS A 307 -11.21 -5.11 4.85
CA LYS A 307 -9.91 -4.45 5.03
C LYS A 307 -9.82 -3.12 4.29
N LEU A 308 -10.33 -3.06 3.07
CA LEU A 308 -10.32 -1.86 2.24
C LEU A 308 -11.14 -0.73 2.86
N VAL A 309 -12.34 -1.02 3.37
CA VAL A 309 -13.19 0.00 4.03
C VAL A 309 -12.51 0.54 5.31
N ARG A 310 -11.72 -0.28 5.99
CA ARG A 310 -10.92 0.14 7.16
C ARG A 310 -9.61 0.83 6.78
N ASN A 311 -9.25 0.89 5.49
CA ASN A 311 -8.02 1.52 5.04
C ASN A 311 -8.12 3.05 5.15
N PRO A 312 -7.14 3.72 5.79
CA PRO A 312 -7.04 5.18 5.87
C PRO A 312 -7.27 5.92 4.57
N ASN A 313 -6.67 5.44 3.49
CA ASN A 313 -6.73 6.09 2.18
C ASN A 313 -8.16 6.05 1.61
N SER A 314 -8.85 4.92 1.77
CA SER A 314 -10.19 4.72 1.22
C SER A 314 -11.23 5.60 1.90
N TYR A 315 -11.31 5.59 3.25
CA TYR A 315 -12.28 6.46 3.93
C TYR A 315 -11.92 7.95 3.78
N SER A 316 -10.63 8.30 3.69
CA SER A 316 -10.22 9.71 3.52
C SER A 316 -10.70 10.30 2.19
N SER A 317 -10.58 9.54 1.10
CA SER A 317 -11.15 9.93 -0.20
C SER A 317 -12.67 10.04 -0.16
N LEU A 318 -13.36 9.13 0.54
CA LEU A 318 -14.82 9.18 0.69
C LEU A 318 -15.29 10.37 1.54
N LEU A 319 -14.59 10.66 2.64
CA LEU A 319 -14.86 11.84 3.48
C LEU A 319 -14.61 13.13 2.70
N GLY A 320 -13.54 13.18 1.90
CA GLY A 320 -13.23 14.32 1.03
C GLY A 320 -14.33 14.54 -0.01
N LEU A 321 -14.80 13.47 -0.64
CA LEU A 321 -15.87 13.55 -1.64
C LEU A 321 -17.20 13.96 -1.00
N SER A 322 -17.53 13.38 0.15
CA SER A 322 -18.73 13.73 0.90
C SER A 322 -18.70 15.20 1.31
N TRP A 323 -17.55 15.68 1.78
CA TRP A 323 -17.34 17.09 2.08
C TRP A 323 -17.51 17.98 0.84
N ALA A 324 -16.91 17.61 -0.29
CA ALA A 324 -17.01 18.38 -1.54
C ALA A 324 -18.47 18.48 -2.03
N LEU A 325 -19.23 17.39 -1.96
CA LEU A 325 -20.65 17.36 -2.32
C LEU A 325 -21.48 18.27 -1.40
N VAL A 326 -21.28 18.17 -0.08
CA VAL A 326 -22.00 19.01 0.90
C VAL A 326 -21.62 20.48 0.75
N SER A 327 -20.32 20.79 0.68
CA SER A 327 -19.80 22.15 0.55
C SER A 327 -20.31 22.82 -0.72
N CYS A 328 -20.29 22.14 -1.87
CA CYS A 328 -20.82 22.69 -3.12
C CYS A 328 -22.35 22.78 -3.15
N ARG A 329 -23.07 21.89 -2.45
CA ARG A 329 -24.54 21.88 -2.44
C ARG A 329 -25.13 22.96 -1.54
N TRP A 330 -24.46 23.29 -0.44
CA TRP A 330 -24.90 24.26 0.56
C TRP A 330 -24.01 25.53 0.64
N ASP A 331 -23.04 25.68 -0.26
CA ASP A 331 -22.06 26.78 -0.29
C ASP A 331 -21.34 27.01 1.06
N ILE A 332 -21.06 25.91 1.76
CA ILE A 332 -20.42 25.93 3.09
C ILE A 332 -18.90 25.97 2.90
N LYS A 333 -18.25 27.03 3.38
CA LYS A 333 -16.78 27.11 3.41
C LYS A 333 -16.19 26.18 4.46
N LYS A 334 -15.05 25.57 4.14
CA LYS A 334 -14.28 24.73 5.06
C LYS A 334 -13.89 25.52 6.31
N PRO A 335 -14.14 25.02 7.54
CA PRO A 335 -13.66 25.67 8.75
C PRO A 335 -12.13 25.83 8.71
N GLN A 336 -11.63 27.02 9.02
CA GLN A 336 -10.19 27.32 8.95
C GLN A 336 -9.33 26.38 9.80
N ILE A 337 -9.85 25.93 10.95
CA ILE A 337 -9.17 24.95 11.81
C ILE A 337 -8.91 23.66 11.03
N MET A 338 -9.94 23.11 10.38
CA MET A 338 -9.81 21.89 9.58
C MET A 338 -8.94 22.12 8.33
N GLU A 339 -9.02 23.30 7.71
CA GLU A 339 -8.22 23.63 6.54
C GLU A 339 -6.72 23.68 6.88
N ASN A 340 -6.35 24.43 7.90
CA ASN A 340 -4.97 24.61 8.31
C ASN A 340 -4.38 23.29 8.83
N SER A 341 -5.12 22.53 9.64
CA SER A 341 -4.66 21.23 10.14
C SER A 341 -4.36 20.23 9.01
N VAL A 342 -5.26 20.15 8.02
CA VAL A 342 -5.06 19.26 6.87
C VAL A 342 -3.89 19.73 6.02
N THR A 343 -3.81 21.04 5.72
CA THR A 343 -2.78 21.63 4.86
C THR A 343 -1.37 21.44 5.41
N ILE A 344 -1.18 21.57 6.74
CA ILE A 344 0.13 21.36 7.38
C ILE A 344 0.60 19.92 7.14
N LEU A 345 -0.25 18.94 7.40
CA LEU A 345 0.14 17.53 7.38
C LEU A 345 0.20 16.95 5.95
N SER A 346 -0.64 17.41 5.04
CA SER A 346 -0.60 17.03 3.62
C SER A 346 0.64 17.60 2.90
N SER A 347 1.00 18.86 3.17
CA SER A 347 2.14 19.53 2.56
C SER A 347 3.45 18.93 3.05
N ALA A 348 3.53 18.67 4.37
CA ALA A 348 4.63 17.87 4.94
C ALA A 348 4.64 16.45 4.34
N GLY A 349 3.46 15.87 4.13
CA GLY A 349 3.26 14.55 3.56
C GLY A 349 3.87 14.34 2.18
N LEU A 350 3.71 15.31 1.27
CA LEU A 350 4.34 15.27 -0.06
C LEU A 350 5.88 15.23 0.04
N GLY A 351 6.46 16.09 0.89
CA GLY A 351 7.91 16.13 1.12
C GLY A 351 8.41 14.83 1.77
N MET A 352 7.69 14.32 2.77
CA MET A 352 8.02 13.06 3.45
C MET A 352 7.90 11.85 2.52
N ALA A 353 6.98 11.85 1.56
CA ALA A 353 6.88 10.80 0.55
C ALA A 353 8.13 10.77 -0.35
N MET A 354 8.62 11.94 -0.78
CA MET A 354 9.89 12.04 -1.53
C MET A 354 11.11 11.71 -0.67
N PHE A 355 11.07 12.07 0.60
CA PHE A 355 12.09 11.69 1.56
C PHE A 355 12.13 10.15 1.72
N SER A 356 10.99 9.50 1.91
CA SER A 356 10.86 8.03 1.97
C SER A 356 11.41 7.33 0.73
N LEU A 357 11.17 7.91 -0.45
CA LEU A 357 11.74 7.41 -1.72
C LEU A 357 13.27 7.49 -1.73
N GLY A 358 13.84 8.61 -1.27
CA GLY A 358 15.29 8.77 -1.16
C GLY A 358 15.93 7.83 -0.14
N LEU A 359 15.28 7.63 1.01
CA LEU A 359 15.68 6.63 2.01
C LEU A 359 15.68 5.23 1.43
N PHE A 360 14.62 4.85 0.69
CA PHE A 360 14.56 3.54 0.03
C PHE A 360 15.73 3.35 -0.90
N MET A 361 16.03 4.34 -1.73
CA MET A 361 17.10 4.28 -2.71
C MET A 361 18.47 4.11 -2.05
N ALA A 362 18.72 4.75 -0.91
CA ALA A 362 19.99 4.61 -0.20
C ALA A 362 20.21 3.22 0.41
N LEU A 363 19.12 2.53 0.78
CA LEU A 363 19.16 1.17 1.27
C LEU A 363 19.41 0.14 0.16
N GLN A 364 19.20 0.50 -1.11
CA GLN A 364 19.45 -0.40 -2.22
C GLN A 364 20.95 -0.44 -2.57
N PRO A 365 21.49 -1.61 -2.99
CA PRO A 365 22.90 -1.73 -3.36
C PRO A 365 23.24 -0.96 -4.66
N ARG A 366 22.23 -0.65 -5.47
CA ARG A 366 22.36 0.10 -6.73
C ARG A 366 21.25 1.14 -6.81
N ILE A 367 21.55 2.28 -7.44
CA ILE A 367 20.58 3.36 -7.70
C ILE A 367 19.43 2.85 -8.59
N ILE A 368 19.73 1.95 -9.54
CA ILE A 368 18.71 1.22 -10.33
C ILE A 368 18.54 -0.16 -9.70
N ALA A 369 17.61 -0.27 -8.76
CA ALA A 369 17.40 -1.48 -7.97
C ALA A 369 16.83 -2.65 -8.82
N CYS A 370 15.90 -2.37 -9.74
CA CYS A 370 15.27 -3.39 -10.60
C CYS A 370 16.12 -3.83 -11.81
N GLY A 371 17.30 -3.23 -12.03
CA GLY A 371 18.14 -3.48 -13.20
C GLY A 371 17.69 -2.78 -14.49
N LYS A 372 18.61 -2.72 -15.48
CA LYS A 372 18.45 -1.89 -16.69
C LYS A 372 17.29 -2.32 -17.60
N LYS A 373 17.04 -3.63 -17.74
CA LYS A 373 15.98 -4.16 -18.63
C LYS A 373 14.58 -3.82 -18.11
N LEU A 374 14.32 -4.09 -16.82
CA LEU A 374 13.03 -3.79 -16.19
C LEU A 374 12.78 -2.28 -16.13
N ALA A 375 13.81 -1.48 -15.84
CA ALA A 375 13.72 -0.03 -15.92
C ALA A 375 13.34 0.45 -17.34
N LEU A 376 13.98 -0.09 -18.38
CA LEU A 376 13.67 0.24 -19.77
C LEU A 376 12.23 -0.13 -20.13
N TYR A 377 11.79 -1.35 -19.82
CA TYR A 377 10.39 -1.77 -20.07
C TYR A 377 9.40 -0.87 -19.33
N GLY A 378 9.72 -0.49 -18.09
CA GLY A 378 8.89 0.41 -17.32
C GLY A 378 8.76 1.80 -17.93
N MET A 379 9.86 2.37 -18.45
CA MET A 379 9.83 3.66 -19.14
C MET A 379 9.06 3.59 -20.46
N LEU A 380 9.20 2.50 -21.22
CA LEU A 380 8.42 2.30 -22.45
C LEU A 380 6.92 2.15 -22.15
N ALA A 381 6.58 1.37 -21.13
CA ALA A 381 5.19 1.21 -20.68
C ALA A 381 4.58 2.54 -20.21
N ARG A 382 5.38 3.38 -19.53
CA ARG A 382 4.94 4.69 -19.04
C ARG A 382 4.76 5.71 -20.15
N PHE A 383 5.79 5.92 -20.98
CA PHE A 383 5.86 7.04 -21.93
C PHE A 383 5.41 6.72 -23.35
N ILE A 384 5.19 5.44 -23.69
CA ILE A 384 4.68 5.04 -25.00
C ILE A 384 3.33 4.36 -24.85
N THR A 385 3.26 3.25 -24.11
CA THR A 385 2.02 2.48 -23.98
C THR A 385 0.92 3.29 -23.29
N GLY A 386 1.23 4.01 -22.20
CA GLY A 386 0.27 4.89 -21.52
C GLY A 386 -0.38 5.92 -22.45
N PRO A 387 0.40 6.81 -23.10
CA PRO A 387 -0.12 7.78 -24.06
C PRO A 387 -0.85 7.17 -25.25
N ALA A 388 -0.37 6.05 -25.79
CA ALA A 388 -1.04 5.36 -26.91
C ALA A 388 -2.43 4.84 -26.53
N LEU A 389 -2.56 4.22 -25.36
CA LEU A 389 -3.85 3.72 -24.87
C LEU A 389 -4.80 4.86 -24.48
N MET A 390 -4.27 5.94 -23.93
CA MET A 390 -5.04 7.16 -23.71
C MET A 390 -5.54 7.75 -25.04
N ALA A 391 -4.70 7.83 -26.07
CA ALA A 391 -5.12 8.34 -27.38
C ALA A 391 -6.28 7.52 -27.97
N ILE A 392 -6.19 6.18 -27.89
CA ILE A 392 -7.27 5.28 -28.33
C ILE A 392 -8.55 5.53 -27.52
N ALA A 393 -8.47 5.56 -26.19
CA ALA A 393 -9.62 5.78 -25.32
C ALA A 393 -10.27 7.14 -25.55
N SER A 394 -9.47 8.19 -25.70
CA SER A 394 -9.94 9.55 -25.97
C SER A 394 -10.65 9.66 -27.33
N ILE A 395 -10.17 8.96 -28.37
CA ILE A 395 -10.86 8.89 -29.66
C ILE A 395 -12.19 8.13 -29.54
N VAL A 396 -12.20 7.00 -28.83
CA VAL A 396 -13.41 6.16 -28.62
C VAL A 396 -14.49 6.93 -27.85
N VAL A 397 -14.11 7.70 -26.83
CA VAL A 397 -15.04 8.55 -26.06
C VAL A 397 -15.46 9.80 -26.83
N GLY A 398 -14.75 10.16 -27.91
CA GLY A 398 -15.09 11.27 -28.78
C GLY A 398 -14.48 12.62 -28.40
N LEU A 399 -13.38 12.62 -27.63
CA LEU A 399 -12.62 13.84 -27.34
C LEU A 399 -12.03 14.43 -28.63
N ARG A 400 -12.15 15.76 -28.78
CA ARG A 400 -11.63 16.49 -29.94
C ARG A 400 -10.81 17.71 -29.49
N GLY A 401 -10.00 18.23 -30.42
CA GLY A 401 -9.27 19.48 -30.23
C GLY A 401 -8.23 19.44 -29.11
N THR A 402 -8.17 20.51 -28.31
CA THR A 402 -7.15 20.67 -27.26
C THR A 402 -7.32 19.69 -26.11
N THR A 403 -8.54 19.30 -25.75
CA THR A 403 -8.80 18.35 -24.66
C THR A 403 -8.26 16.95 -24.97
N LEU A 404 -8.29 16.52 -26.24
CA LEU A 404 -7.63 15.30 -26.69
C LEU A 404 -6.11 15.38 -26.49
N LYS A 405 -5.47 16.47 -26.92
CA LYS A 405 -4.02 16.67 -26.77
C LYS A 405 -3.61 16.68 -25.29
N VAL A 406 -4.37 17.40 -24.47
CA VAL A 406 -4.18 17.46 -23.01
C VAL A 406 -4.29 16.07 -22.38
N SER A 407 -5.24 15.22 -22.80
CA SER A 407 -5.35 13.84 -22.28
C SER A 407 -4.10 13.01 -22.57
N ILE A 408 -3.56 13.08 -23.79
CA ILE A 408 -2.38 12.31 -24.21
C ILE A 408 -1.13 12.81 -23.47
N VAL A 409 -0.96 14.14 -23.36
CA VAL A 409 0.15 14.77 -22.62
C VAL A 409 0.06 14.43 -21.13
N GLN A 410 -1.14 14.44 -20.54
CA GLN A 410 -1.36 14.02 -19.15
C GLN A 410 -0.95 12.55 -18.95
N ALA A 411 -1.30 11.68 -19.90
CA ALA A 411 -0.87 10.29 -19.88
C ALA A 411 0.65 10.12 -20.07
N ALA A 412 1.39 11.12 -20.58
CA ALA A 412 2.84 11.08 -20.73
C ALA A 412 3.62 11.65 -19.53
N LEU A 413 2.94 12.10 -18.47
CA LEU A 413 3.59 12.63 -17.25
C LEU A 413 4.43 11.55 -16.53
N PRO A 414 5.38 11.88 -15.64
CA PRO A 414 6.15 10.85 -14.93
C PRO A 414 5.27 10.08 -13.93
N GLN A 415 5.81 9.01 -13.35
CA GLN A 415 5.11 8.20 -12.35
C GLN A 415 4.85 8.98 -11.06
N GLY A 416 3.67 8.79 -10.47
CA GLY A 416 3.30 9.35 -9.16
C GLY A 416 4.07 8.72 -8.00
N ILE A 417 4.21 9.46 -6.89
CA ILE A 417 4.95 9.01 -5.71
C ILE A 417 4.12 8.06 -4.85
N VAL A 418 2.80 8.29 -4.77
CA VAL A 418 1.87 7.49 -3.94
C VAL A 418 1.89 5.98 -4.28
N PRO A 419 1.90 5.57 -5.56
CA PRO A 419 2.03 4.15 -5.89
C PRO A 419 3.33 3.50 -5.37
N PHE A 420 4.44 4.25 -5.28
CA PHE A 420 5.66 3.76 -4.64
C PHE A 420 5.48 3.58 -3.12
N VAL A 421 4.82 4.53 -2.45
CA VAL A 421 4.54 4.43 -1.01
C VAL A 421 3.73 3.16 -0.71
N PHE A 422 2.69 2.89 -1.52
CA PHE A 422 1.89 1.68 -1.38
C PHE A 422 2.67 0.42 -1.75
N SER A 423 3.44 0.42 -2.84
CA SER A 423 4.22 -0.76 -3.21
C SER A 423 5.27 -1.13 -2.18
N ARG A 424 5.82 -0.14 -1.46
CA ARG A 424 6.71 -0.37 -0.33
C ARG A 424 5.96 -0.87 0.90
N GLU A 425 4.77 -0.35 1.18
CA GLU A 425 3.93 -0.82 2.30
C GLU A 425 3.46 -2.26 2.10
N TYR A 426 3.06 -2.63 0.88
CA TYR A 426 2.59 -3.97 0.51
C TYR A 426 3.70 -4.88 -0.02
N ASN A 427 4.96 -4.45 0.01
CA ASN A 427 6.13 -5.20 -0.48
C ASN A 427 5.92 -5.85 -1.87
N LEU A 428 5.51 -5.05 -2.86
CA LEU A 428 5.32 -5.52 -4.24
C LEU A 428 6.09 -4.65 -5.23
N HIS A 429 7.24 -5.13 -5.69
CA HIS A 429 8.12 -4.45 -6.64
C HIS A 429 8.39 -2.95 -6.32
N PRO A 430 8.75 -2.59 -5.07
CA PRO A 430 9.03 -1.20 -4.71
C PRO A 430 10.26 -0.63 -5.45
N ASP A 431 11.19 -1.49 -5.84
CA ASP A 431 12.38 -1.22 -6.66
C ASP A 431 12.04 -0.75 -8.09
N VAL A 432 11.04 -1.35 -8.72
CA VAL A 432 10.58 -0.97 -10.06
C VAL A 432 9.91 0.41 -9.99
N LEU A 433 9.02 0.61 -9.02
CA LEU A 433 8.26 1.85 -8.88
C LEU A 433 9.13 3.02 -8.41
N SER A 434 10.11 2.79 -7.51
CA SER A 434 11.06 3.83 -7.11
C SER A 434 11.89 4.33 -8.29
N THR A 435 12.41 3.38 -9.10
CA THR A 435 13.17 3.67 -10.31
C THR A 435 12.30 4.45 -11.30
N ALA A 436 11.04 4.05 -11.47
CA ALA A 436 10.11 4.72 -12.36
C ALA A 436 9.79 6.16 -11.97
N VAL A 437 9.67 6.45 -10.66
CA VAL A 437 9.47 7.82 -10.17
C VAL A 437 10.71 8.66 -10.47
N ILE A 438 11.91 8.19 -10.10
CA ILE A 438 13.15 8.96 -10.22
C ILE A 438 13.50 9.24 -11.68
N PHE A 439 13.69 8.18 -12.48
CA PHE A 439 14.09 8.34 -13.87
C PHE A 439 12.94 8.89 -14.71
N GLY A 440 11.71 8.52 -14.39
CA GLY A 440 10.54 9.06 -15.04
C GLY A 440 10.49 10.57 -14.93
N MET A 441 10.71 11.15 -13.75
CA MET A 441 10.69 12.62 -13.59
C MET A 441 11.81 13.35 -14.35
N ILE A 442 12.99 12.74 -14.53
CA ILE A 442 14.08 13.33 -15.33
C ILE A 442 13.72 13.29 -16.82
N VAL A 443 13.24 12.14 -17.28
CA VAL A 443 12.96 11.86 -18.68
C VAL A 443 11.63 12.47 -19.15
N SER A 444 10.69 12.73 -18.23
CA SER A 444 9.35 13.19 -18.59
C SER A 444 9.32 14.57 -19.20
N LEU A 445 10.14 15.51 -18.73
CA LEU A 445 10.15 16.87 -19.29
C LEU A 445 10.44 16.86 -20.80
N PRO A 446 11.57 16.31 -21.29
CA PRO A 446 11.84 16.30 -22.73
C PRO A 446 10.80 15.47 -23.51
N ILE A 447 10.31 14.35 -22.96
CA ILE A 447 9.27 13.55 -23.61
C ILE A 447 7.95 14.31 -23.72
N THR A 448 7.54 15.01 -22.67
CA THR A 448 6.26 15.74 -22.65
C THR A 448 6.31 16.92 -23.62
N VAL A 449 7.46 17.61 -23.71
CA VAL A 449 7.71 18.64 -24.72
C VAL A 449 7.66 18.05 -26.12
N LEU A 450 8.25 16.87 -26.35
CA LEU A 450 8.19 16.18 -27.64
C LEU A 450 6.75 15.82 -28.02
N TYR A 451 5.96 15.25 -27.10
CA TYR A 451 4.54 14.98 -27.34
C TYR A 451 3.75 16.23 -27.66
N TYR A 452 4.04 17.34 -26.96
CA TYR A 452 3.39 18.61 -27.23
C TYR A 452 3.65 19.12 -28.65
N ILE A 453 4.90 19.03 -29.12
CA ILE A 453 5.29 19.41 -30.48
C ILE A 453 4.63 18.45 -31.50
N LEU A 454 4.70 17.14 -31.27
CA LEU A 454 4.15 16.13 -32.18
C LEU A 454 2.63 16.19 -32.31
N LEU A 455 1.91 16.50 -31.23
CA LEU A 455 0.45 16.68 -31.23
C LEU A 455 0.01 18.02 -31.84
N GLY A 456 0.97 18.80 -32.35
CA GLY A 456 0.76 19.96 -33.21
C GLY A 456 0.21 21.16 -32.45
N ILE A 457 1.12 22.04 -32.03
CA ILE A 457 0.94 23.47 -32.32
C ILE A 457 1.83 23.77 -33.50
#